data_AF-V5NRX2-F1
#
_entry.id   AF-V5NRX2-F1
#
_cell.length_a   1.000
_cell.length_b   1.000
_cell.length_c   1.000
_cell.angle_alpha   90.00
_cell.angle_beta   90.00
_cell.angle_gamma   90.00
#
_symmetry.space_group_name_H-M   'P 1'
#
loop_
_entity.id
_entity.type
_entity.pdbx_description
1 polymer ?
#
loop_
_entity_poly.entity_id
_entity_poly.type
_entity_poly.pdbx_seq_one_letter_code
_entity_poly.pdbx_strand_id
1 'polypeptide(L)'
;MKGAAPLPLVTFSDPSSIGGCKRMSDADIGGYSEIDLDFVPQSGASPPHARFHGNISIQLPQNNPHVSRTGFAGLRTRDRPPTLFGKSLFDLDPYRYLALRVKSDGRKYFVNVQTESVVPTDLHQHRLYARKPGEWETVLIKLSEFVRTNHGMPVEPQKEMMRQRVRSVGISLTDRVPGPYELCINKIWATNELSESESEEDARADEITKAPSEEPKAL
;
A
#
# COMPACT_ATOMS: atom_id res chain seq x y z
N MET A 1 -19.28 -23.95 2.38
CA MET A 1 -19.76 -22.62 1.92
C MET A 1 -18.85 -22.18 0.79
N LYS A 2 -19.37 -21.78 -0.38
CA LYS A 2 -18.54 -21.09 -1.39
C LYS A 2 -18.08 -19.78 -0.75
N GLY A 3 -16.77 -19.53 -0.68
CA GLY A 3 -16.22 -18.28 -0.13
C GLY A 3 -16.72 -17.05 -0.89
N ALA A 4 -16.67 -15.88 -0.27
CA ALA A 4 -16.96 -14.62 -0.95
C ALA A 4 -16.03 -14.45 -2.16
N ALA A 5 -16.59 -14.10 -3.33
CA ALA A 5 -15.79 -13.81 -4.52
C ALA A 5 -14.81 -12.65 -4.23
N PRO A 6 -13.61 -12.61 -4.84
CA PRO A 6 -12.66 -11.53 -4.63
C PRO A 6 -13.29 -10.15 -4.87
N LEU A 7 -13.00 -9.19 -3.99
CA LEU A 7 -13.52 -7.82 -4.07
C LEU A 7 -12.43 -6.88 -4.60
N PRO A 8 -12.52 -6.39 -5.85
CA PRO A 8 -11.60 -5.38 -6.36
C PRO A 8 -11.75 -4.07 -5.59
N LEU A 9 -10.62 -3.50 -5.13
CA LEU A 9 -10.59 -2.19 -4.48
C LEU A 9 -10.06 -1.12 -5.43
N VAL A 10 -9.03 -1.46 -6.20
CA VAL A 10 -8.56 -0.68 -7.35
C VAL A 10 -7.84 -1.59 -8.34
N THR A 11 -8.08 -1.36 -9.63
CA THR A 11 -7.36 -2.01 -10.74
C THR A 11 -6.94 -0.94 -11.73
N PHE A 12 -5.66 -0.93 -12.10
CA PHE A 12 -5.10 0.02 -13.04
C PHE A 12 -5.08 -0.57 -14.46
N SER A 13 -6.27 -0.68 -15.05
CA SER A 13 -6.47 -1.29 -16.39
C SER A 13 -6.28 -0.31 -17.55
N ASP A 14 -6.49 0.98 -17.30
CA ASP A 14 -6.55 2.03 -18.32
C ASP A 14 -6.15 3.40 -17.73
N PRO A 15 -5.85 4.42 -18.55
CA PRO A 15 -5.41 5.73 -18.06
C PRO A 15 -6.35 6.42 -17.07
N SER A 16 -7.67 6.19 -17.16
CA SER A 16 -8.65 6.85 -16.29
C SER A 16 -8.57 6.35 -14.84
N SER A 17 -8.06 5.13 -14.63
CA SER A 17 -7.90 4.51 -13.31
C SER A 17 -6.98 5.30 -12.37
N ILE A 18 -6.05 6.09 -12.90
CA ILE A 18 -5.18 7.01 -12.11
C ILE A 18 -6.03 8.06 -11.39
N GLY A 19 -7.11 8.52 -12.04
CA GLY A 19 -8.11 9.41 -11.45
C GLY A 19 -8.85 8.78 -10.26
N GLY A 20 -8.72 7.48 -10.02
CA GLY A 20 -9.24 6.82 -8.82
C GLY A 20 -8.40 7.10 -7.56
N CYS A 21 -7.24 7.75 -7.68
CA CYS A 21 -6.29 7.93 -6.58
C CYS A 21 -6.02 9.40 -6.22
N LYS A 22 -5.59 9.63 -4.99
CA LYS A 22 -5.02 10.90 -4.51
C LYS A 22 -3.58 10.67 -4.09
N ARG A 23 -2.69 11.55 -4.56
CA ARG A 23 -1.27 11.65 -4.17
C ARG A 23 -1.14 12.56 -2.94
N MET A 24 -0.18 12.25 -2.09
CA MET A 24 0.16 12.99 -0.86
C MET A 24 1.66 12.90 -0.65
N SER A 25 2.32 14.00 -0.27
CA SER A 25 3.74 13.98 0.14
C SER A 25 3.99 15.03 1.20
N ASP A 26 5.21 15.05 1.75
CA ASP A 26 5.59 16.11 2.67
C ASP A 26 5.57 17.51 2.03
N ALA A 27 5.50 17.64 0.70
CA ALA A 27 5.30 18.92 0.01
C ALA A 27 3.99 19.60 0.45
N ASP A 28 2.97 18.83 0.87
CA ASP A 28 1.72 19.36 1.43
C ASP A 28 1.94 20.17 2.73
N ILE A 29 3.08 19.98 3.40
CA ILE A 29 3.50 20.71 4.60
C ILE A 29 4.80 21.51 4.38
N GLY A 30 5.20 21.72 3.12
CA GLY A 30 6.39 22.48 2.74
C GLY A 30 7.68 21.67 2.62
N GLY A 31 7.62 20.35 2.73
CA GLY A 31 8.73 19.45 2.40
C GLY A 31 9.08 19.45 0.91
N TYR A 32 10.07 18.63 0.55
CA TYR A 32 10.68 18.62 -0.78
C TYR A 32 10.64 17.23 -1.44
N SER A 33 9.80 16.30 -0.95
CA SER A 33 9.61 15.00 -1.58
C SER A 33 8.65 15.11 -2.78
N GLU A 34 9.05 14.48 -3.87
CA GLU A 34 8.34 14.45 -5.14
C GLU A 34 7.49 13.18 -5.26
N ILE A 35 6.36 13.31 -5.96
CA ILE A 35 5.40 12.22 -6.14
C ILE A 35 4.65 12.31 -7.47
N ASP A 36 4.78 11.25 -8.26
CA ASP A 36 4.07 11.03 -9.50
C ASP A 36 3.35 9.68 -9.52
N LEU A 37 2.29 9.65 -10.32
CA LEU A 37 1.46 8.48 -10.51
C LEU A 37 1.01 8.42 -11.97
N ASP A 38 1.72 7.61 -12.76
CA ASP A 38 1.50 7.53 -14.20
C ASP A 38 0.87 6.19 -14.57
N PHE A 39 -0.01 6.18 -15.57
CA PHE A 39 -0.48 4.94 -16.17
C PHE A 39 0.54 4.41 -17.16
N VAL A 40 0.86 3.13 -17.05
CA VAL A 40 1.71 2.39 -17.99
C VAL A 40 0.86 1.31 -18.65
N PRO A 41 0.69 1.32 -19.99
CA PRO A 41 -0.06 0.28 -20.69
C PRO A 41 0.66 -1.07 -20.61
N GLN A 42 -0.07 -2.14 -20.92
CA GLN A 42 0.50 -3.48 -20.99
C GLN A 42 1.67 -3.52 -21.99
N SER A 43 2.76 -4.16 -21.60
CA SER A 43 3.93 -4.38 -22.47
C SER A 43 4.54 -5.74 -22.19
N GLY A 44 4.52 -6.62 -23.19
CA GLY A 44 4.95 -8.01 -23.06
C GLY A 44 4.21 -8.72 -21.91
N ALA A 45 4.97 -9.28 -20.98
CA ALA A 45 4.45 -9.94 -19.78
C ALA A 45 4.09 -8.96 -18.63
N SER A 46 4.44 -7.68 -18.74
CA SER A 46 4.10 -6.69 -17.72
C SER A 46 2.63 -6.26 -17.89
N PRO A 47 1.78 -6.43 -16.86
CA PRO A 47 0.38 -5.99 -16.92
C PRO A 47 0.28 -4.46 -17.05
N PRO A 48 -0.88 -3.92 -17.49
CA PRO A 48 -1.14 -2.50 -17.35
C PRO A 48 -1.11 -2.12 -15.86
N HIS A 49 -0.55 -0.97 -15.50
CA HIS A 49 -0.33 -0.64 -14.09
C HIS A 49 -0.22 0.86 -13.86
N ALA A 50 -0.32 1.26 -12.59
CA ALA A 50 0.14 2.55 -12.14
C ALA A 50 1.61 2.47 -11.71
N ARG A 51 2.42 3.42 -12.16
CA ARG A 51 3.79 3.64 -11.71
C ARG A 51 3.77 4.74 -10.66
N PHE A 52 3.95 4.37 -9.39
CA PHE A 52 4.11 5.29 -8.28
C PHE A 52 5.60 5.56 -8.08
N HIS A 53 6.06 6.77 -8.39
CA HIS A 53 7.49 7.09 -8.40
C HIS A 53 7.74 8.55 -7.99
N GLY A 54 9.00 8.87 -7.71
CA GLY A 54 9.44 10.21 -7.33
C GLY A 54 10.78 10.17 -6.62
N ASN A 55 11.06 11.22 -5.84
CA ASN A 55 12.29 11.36 -5.07
C ASN A 55 11.98 11.78 -3.63
N ILE A 56 12.51 11.06 -2.64
CA ILE A 56 12.37 11.40 -1.22
C ILE A 56 13.42 12.42 -0.82
N SER A 57 12.98 13.47 -0.11
CA SER A 57 13.85 14.42 0.57
C SER A 57 13.51 14.49 2.05
N ILE A 58 14.54 14.50 2.91
CA ILE A 58 14.38 14.69 4.37
C ILE A 58 14.72 16.11 4.81
N GLN A 59 14.90 17.02 3.85
CA GLN A 59 15.13 18.43 4.14
C GLN A 59 13.88 19.02 4.82
N LEU A 60 14.10 19.77 5.90
CA LEU A 60 13.04 20.50 6.58
C LEU A 60 12.78 21.84 5.87
N PRO A 61 11.52 22.30 5.78
CA PRO A 61 11.21 23.62 5.23
C PRO A 61 11.88 24.72 6.05
N GLN A 62 12.63 25.60 5.38
CA GLN A 62 13.27 26.75 6.05
C GLN A 62 12.26 27.74 6.63
N ASN A 63 11.08 27.84 6.00
CA ASN A 63 10.07 28.84 6.32
C ASN A 63 8.96 28.31 7.25
N ASN A 64 9.07 27.09 7.77
CA ASN A 64 8.07 26.52 8.66
C ASN A 64 8.71 25.71 9.80
N PRO A 65 9.06 26.37 10.93
CA PRO A 65 9.74 25.72 12.05
C PRO A 65 8.86 24.71 12.81
N HIS A 66 7.54 24.68 12.57
CA HIS A 66 6.64 23.69 13.17
C HIS A 66 6.75 22.30 12.52
N VAL A 67 7.42 22.20 11.36
CA VAL A 67 7.63 20.93 10.67
C VAL A 67 8.94 20.30 11.14
N SER A 68 8.82 19.29 11.98
CA SER A 68 9.97 18.54 12.53
C SER A 68 10.26 17.23 11.78
N ARG A 69 9.38 16.79 10.87
CA ARG A 69 9.50 15.52 10.15
C ARG A 69 9.01 15.63 8.71
N THR A 70 9.91 15.34 7.78
CA THR A 70 9.69 15.17 6.33
C THR A 70 10.27 13.83 5.87
N GLY A 71 10.20 13.54 4.57
CA GLY A 71 10.65 12.32 3.92
C GLY A 71 9.54 11.31 3.70
N PHE A 72 8.38 11.73 3.20
CA PHE A 72 7.30 10.81 2.85
C PHE A 72 6.61 11.13 1.53
N ALA A 73 6.13 10.07 0.90
CA ALA A 73 5.24 10.11 -0.25
C ALA A 73 4.20 8.98 -0.12
N GLY A 74 3.00 9.18 -0.66
CA GLY A 74 1.97 8.16 -0.62
C GLY A 74 0.81 8.43 -1.57
N LEU A 75 0.07 7.38 -1.85
CA LEU A 75 -1.16 7.41 -2.61
C LEU A 75 -2.25 6.69 -1.84
N ARG A 76 -3.50 7.07 -2.08
CA ARG A 76 -4.67 6.29 -1.64
C ARG A 76 -5.77 6.36 -2.67
N THR A 77 -6.66 5.38 -2.67
CA THR A 77 -7.91 5.45 -3.42
C THR A 77 -8.75 6.62 -2.91
N ARG A 78 -9.48 7.27 -3.82
CA ARG A 78 -10.47 8.28 -3.46
C ARG A 78 -11.63 7.62 -2.73
N ASP A 79 -12.22 8.39 -1.82
CA ASP A 79 -13.45 8.00 -1.16
C ASP A 79 -14.52 7.75 -2.24
N ARG A 80 -15.27 6.66 -2.11
CA ARG A 80 -16.32 6.34 -3.07
C ARG A 80 -17.43 7.40 -2.98
N PRO A 81 -18.03 7.81 -4.12
CA PRO A 81 -19.14 8.74 -4.10
C PRO A 81 -20.26 8.24 -3.17
N PRO A 82 -20.91 9.12 -2.40
CA PRO A 82 -22.04 8.74 -1.56
C PRO A 82 -23.19 8.22 -2.43
N THR A 83 -23.99 7.32 -1.87
CA THR A 83 -25.25 6.86 -2.44
C THR A 83 -26.43 7.57 -1.77
N LEU A 84 -27.65 7.34 -2.25
CA LEU A 84 -28.88 7.80 -1.58
C LEU A 84 -29.04 7.24 -0.16
N PHE A 85 -28.28 6.21 0.21
CA PHE A 85 -28.30 5.55 1.52
C PHE A 85 -27.08 5.94 2.39
N GLY A 86 -26.30 6.95 1.99
CA GLY A 86 -25.18 7.48 2.76
C GLY A 86 -23.82 7.18 2.14
N LYS A 87 -22.78 7.09 2.98
CA LYS A 87 -21.40 6.89 2.51
C LYS A 87 -21.25 5.53 1.83
N SER A 88 -20.59 5.50 0.68
CA SER A 88 -20.18 4.26 0.05
C SER A 88 -18.85 3.81 0.63
N LEU A 89 -18.86 2.69 1.37
CA LEU A 89 -17.70 2.11 2.04
C LEU A 89 -17.45 0.70 1.50
N PHE A 90 -16.23 0.19 1.66
CA PHE A 90 -15.92 -1.21 1.41
C PHE A 90 -16.18 -2.02 2.68
N ASP A 91 -16.79 -3.19 2.48
CA ASP A 91 -16.94 -4.21 3.51
C ASP A 91 -15.89 -5.30 3.28
N LEU A 92 -14.84 -5.27 4.10
CA LEU A 92 -13.75 -6.25 4.09
C LEU A 92 -13.94 -7.36 5.13
N ASP A 93 -15.02 -7.35 5.91
CA ASP A 93 -15.28 -8.33 6.96
C ASP A 93 -15.37 -9.78 6.42
N PRO A 94 -15.95 -10.03 5.23
CA PRO A 94 -16.00 -11.38 4.67
C PRO A 94 -14.64 -11.91 4.17
N TYR A 95 -13.57 -11.12 4.24
CA TYR A 95 -12.29 -11.41 3.64
C TYR A 95 -11.19 -11.60 4.70
N ARG A 96 -10.26 -12.53 4.42
CA ARG A 96 -9.09 -12.77 5.28
C ARG A 96 -7.90 -11.90 4.89
N TYR A 97 -7.72 -11.66 3.60
CA TYR A 97 -6.51 -11.04 3.06
C TYR A 97 -6.81 -9.78 2.26
N LEU A 98 -5.88 -8.83 2.34
CA LEU A 98 -5.69 -7.80 1.33
C LEU A 98 -4.53 -8.23 0.42
N ALA A 99 -4.79 -8.31 -0.88
CA ALA A 99 -3.83 -8.74 -1.88
C ALA A 99 -3.44 -7.59 -2.80
N LEU A 100 -2.17 -7.55 -3.20
CA LEU A 100 -1.61 -6.54 -4.09
C LEU A 100 -0.74 -7.21 -5.15
N ARG A 101 -0.97 -6.89 -6.43
CA ARG A 101 -0.06 -7.29 -7.53
C ARG A 101 0.87 -6.12 -7.82
N VAL A 102 2.15 -6.29 -7.49
CA VAL A 102 3.13 -5.21 -7.47
C VAL A 102 4.47 -5.64 -8.06
N LYS A 103 5.26 -4.65 -8.50
CA LYS A 103 6.70 -4.79 -8.78
C LYS A 103 7.41 -3.66 -8.04
N SER A 104 8.22 -4.00 -7.06
CA SER A 104 8.89 -3.04 -6.16
C SER A 104 10.35 -2.84 -6.51
N ASP A 105 10.88 -1.63 -6.30
CA ASP A 105 12.30 -1.32 -6.32
C ASP A 105 13.09 -1.82 -5.08
N GLY A 106 12.42 -2.46 -4.11
CA GLY A 106 13.02 -2.93 -2.87
C GLY A 106 12.97 -1.95 -1.69
N ARG A 107 12.39 -0.75 -1.86
CA ARG A 107 12.16 0.18 -0.75
C ARG A 107 11.10 -0.30 0.23
N LYS A 108 11.08 0.30 1.42
CA LYS A 108 10.19 -0.09 2.53
C LYS A 108 8.83 0.61 2.43
N TYR A 109 8.00 0.13 1.52
CA TYR A 109 6.62 0.59 1.40
C TYR A 109 5.72 0.03 2.50
N PHE A 110 4.65 0.76 2.78
CA PHE A 110 3.56 0.35 3.67
C PHE A 110 2.24 0.37 2.90
N VAL A 111 1.40 -0.62 3.18
CA VAL A 111 0.00 -0.65 2.78
C VAL A 111 -0.82 -0.03 3.90
N ASN A 112 -1.71 0.88 3.54
CA ASN A 112 -2.53 1.65 4.47
C ASN A 112 -4.01 1.38 4.21
N VAL A 113 -4.77 1.15 5.27
CA VAL A 113 -6.23 1.04 5.23
C VAL A 113 -6.81 2.12 6.15
N GLN A 114 -7.64 2.98 5.57
CA GLN A 114 -8.38 3.99 6.33
C GLN A 114 -9.82 3.50 6.52
N THR A 115 -10.25 3.38 7.77
CA THR A 115 -11.65 3.05 8.12
C THR A 115 -12.37 4.30 8.61
N GLU A 116 -13.69 4.22 8.79
CA GLU A 116 -14.34 5.14 9.72
C GLU A 116 -13.75 4.95 11.13
N SER A 117 -13.37 6.06 11.74
CA SER A 117 -12.82 6.12 13.10
C SER A 117 -13.23 7.45 13.72
N VAL A 118 -13.30 7.48 15.06
CA VAL A 118 -13.50 8.72 15.84
C VAL A 118 -12.36 9.71 15.57
N VAL A 119 -11.13 9.19 15.38
CA VAL A 119 -9.96 9.97 15.05
C VAL A 119 -9.72 9.84 13.54
N PRO A 120 -9.99 10.88 12.73
CA PRO A 120 -9.95 10.78 11.27
C PRO A 120 -8.55 10.49 10.70
N THR A 121 -7.51 10.78 11.48
CA THR A 121 -6.10 10.55 11.14
C THR A 121 -5.61 9.14 11.46
N ASP A 122 -6.45 8.30 12.10
CA ASP A 122 -6.10 6.90 12.33
C ASP A 122 -5.98 6.15 10.99
N LEU A 123 -4.89 5.41 10.86
CA LEU A 123 -4.61 4.51 9.74
C LEU A 123 -4.22 3.15 10.27
N HIS A 124 -4.70 2.11 9.62
CA HIS A 124 -4.22 0.75 9.83
C HIS A 124 -3.11 0.50 8.80
N GLN A 125 -1.91 0.17 9.26
CA GLN A 125 -0.74 0.03 8.41
C GLN A 125 -0.12 -1.36 8.53
N HIS A 126 0.38 -1.88 7.41
CA HIS A 126 1.22 -3.06 7.37
C HIS A 126 2.35 -2.82 6.38
N ARG A 127 3.55 -3.33 6.67
CA ARG A 127 4.68 -3.24 5.74
C ARG A 127 4.39 -4.09 4.49
N LEU A 128 4.64 -3.54 3.31
CA LEU A 128 4.61 -4.31 2.07
C LEU A 128 5.93 -5.07 1.96
N TYR A 129 5.89 -6.37 2.21
CA TYR A 129 7.05 -7.25 2.04
C TYR A 129 7.09 -7.75 0.60
N ALA A 130 7.70 -6.95 -0.30
CA ALA A 130 8.07 -7.41 -1.62
C ALA A 130 9.26 -8.39 -1.48
N ARG A 131 9.07 -9.62 -1.97
CA ARG A 131 10.05 -10.70 -1.87
C ARG A 131 10.93 -10.79 -3.11
N LYS A 132 10.49 -10.24 -4.25
CA LYS A 132 11.20 -10.24 -5.53
C LYS A 132 11.35 -8.81 -6.10
N PRO A 133 12.22 -7.97 -5.53
CA PRO A 133 12.47 -6.63 -6.08
C PRO A 133 12.83 -6.70 -7.57
N GLY A 134 12.21 -5.84 -8.38
CA GLY A 134 12.37 -5.83 -9.84
C GLY A 134 11.44 -6.78 -10.61
N GLU A 135 10.75 -7.71 -9.93
CA GLU A 135 9.81 -8.64 -10.55
C GLU A 135 8.37 -8.42 -10.09
N TRP A 136 7.42 -8.84 -10.91
CA TRP A 136 6.01 -8.83 -10.55
C TRP A 136 5.67 -9.98 -9.61
N GLU A 137 5.05 -9.67 -8.48
CA GLU A 137 4.59 -10.65 -7.50
C GLU A 137 3.24 -10.25 -6.91
N THR A 138 2.53 -11.24 -6.35
CA THR A 138 1.32 -11.01 -5.56
C THR A 138 1.65 -11.13 -4.09
N VAL A 139 1.44 -10.04 -3.34
CA VAL A 139 1.65 -10.01 -1.88
C VAL A 139 0.32 -10.09 -1.16
N LEU A 140 0.22 -10.97 -0.16
CA LEU A 140 -0.96 -11.15 0.68
C LEU A 140 -0.65 -10.69 2.09
N ILE A 141 -1.57 -9.89 2.64
CA ILE A 141 -1.46 -9.38 4.00
C ILE A 141 -2.74 -9.76 4.73
N LYS A 142 -2.63 -10.42 5.88
CA LYS A 142 -3.83 -10.70 6.68
C LYS A 142 -4.38 -9.39 7.20
N LEU A 143 -5.69 -9.19 7.08
CA LEU A 143 -6.34 -7.98 7.59
C LEU A 143 -6.17 -7.84 9.12
N SER A 144 -5.99 -8.95 9.84
CA SER A 144 -5.71 -8.97 11.28
C SER A 144 -4.29 -8.54 11.66
N GLU A 145 -3.35 -8.46 10.71
CA GLU A 145 -1.95 -8.09 10.98
C GLU A 145 -1.72 -6.58 10.84
N PHE A 146 -2.69 -5.82 10.33
CA PHE A 146 -2.57 -4.36 10.25
C PHE A 146 -2.59 -3.72 11.64
N VAL A 147 -1.63 -2.84 11.89
CA VAL A 147 -1.46 -2.13 13.16
C VAL A 147 -2.06 -0.74 13.06
N ARG A 148 -2.80 -0.31 14.08
CA ARG A 148 -3.35 1.04 14.13
C ARG A 148 -2.27 2.05 14.48
N THR A 149 -2.21 3.10 13.69
CA THR A 149 -1.22 4.18 13.77
C THR A 149 -1.90 5.54 13.62
N ASN A 150 -1.22 6.57 14.10
CA ASN A 150 -1.60 7.96 13.92
C ASN A 150 -0.32 8.76 13.64
N HIS A 151 -0.31 9.53 12.55
CA HIS A 151 0.90 10.20 12.05
C HIS A 151 2.13 9.26 11.93
N GLY A 152 1.90 8.00 11.57
CA GLY A 152 2.93 6.96 11.42
C GLY A 152 3.51 6.42 12.74
N MET A 153 2.89 6.72 13.87
CA MET A 153 3.24 6.16 15.18
C MET A 153 2.16 5.18 15.64
N PRO A 154 2.51 3.98 16.13
CA PRO A 154 1.55 3.05 16.72
C PRO A 154 0.75 3.70 17.84
N VAL A 155 -0.57 3.46 17.89
CA VAL A 155 -1.47 4.02 18.91
C VAL A 155 -2.06 2.94 19.77
N GLU A 156 -1.86 3.08 21.08
CA GLU A 156 -2.50 2.24 22.09
C GLU A 156 -3.82 2.87 22.59
N PRO A 157 -4.83 2.06 22.94
CA PRO A 157 -4.87 0.60 22.80
C PRO A 157 -5.02 0.17 21.33
N GLN A 158 -4.38 -0.90 20.89
CA GLN A 158 -4.73 -1.51 19.60
C GLN A 158 -6.20 -1.95 19.64
N LYS A 159 -7.00 -1.44 18.70
CA LYS A 159 -8.36 -1.88 18.45
C LYS A 159 -8.39 -2.60 17.13
N GLU A 160 -9.28 -3.59 17.00
CA GLU A 160 -9.46 -4.25 15.72
C GLU A 160 -9.94 -3.25 14.66
N MET A 161 -9.40 -3.39 13.45
CA MET A 161 -9.79 -2.60 12.29
C MET A 161 -11.29 -2.79 11.99
N MET A 162 -12.03 -1.69 11.80
CA MET A 162 -13.45 -1.73 11.44
C MET A 162 -13.63 -2.12 9.97
N ARG A 163 -13.53 -3.42 9.68
CA ARG A 163 -13.47 -3.98 8.31
C ARG A 163 -14.73 -3.70 7.50
N GLN A 164 -15.89 -3.55 8.13
CA GLN A 164 -17.16 -3.24 7.46
C GLN A 164 -17.24 -1.80 6.92
N ARG A 165 -16.33 -0.92 7.36
CA ARG A 165 -16.39 0.53 7.11
C ARG A 165 -15.09 1.08 6.56
N VAL A 166 -14.51 0.39 5.57
CA VAL A 166 -13.25 0.81 4.93
C VAL A 166 -13.54 1.93 3.92
N ARG A 167 -12.85 3.06 4.08
CA ARG A 167 -12.98 4.25 3.22
C ARG A 167 -12.03 4.20 2.04
N SER A 168 -10.76 3.89 2.30
CA SER A 168 -9.73 3.85 1.26
C SER A 168 -8.61 2.88 1.61
N VAL A 169 -7.92 2.44 0.56
CA VAL A 169 -6.65 1.72 0.65
C VAL A 169 -5.56 2.51 -0.06
N GLY A 170 -4.33 2.41 0.40
CA GLY A 170 -3.23 3.20 -0.14
C GLY A 170 -1.86 2.60 0.12
N ILE A 171 -0.86 3.24 -0.47
CA ILE A 171 0.55 2.94 -0.26
C ILE A 171 1.23 4.19 0.29
N SER A 172 2.20 4.01 1.19
CA SER A 172 3.11 5.07 1.59
C SER A 172 4.55 4.59 1.66
N LEU A 173 5.47 5.47 1.30
CA LEU A 173 6.89 5.37 1.58
C LEU A 173 7.23 6.36 2.69
N THR A 174 7.69 5.84 3.82
CA THR A 174 8.03 6.63 5.03
C THR A 174 9.39 6.22 5.61
N ASP A 175 10.24 5.59 4.79
CA ASP A 175 11.55 5.08 5.19
C ASP A 175 12.56 6.19 5.49
N ARG A 176 12.27 7.43 5.07
CA ARG A 176 13.12 8.61 5.20
C ARG A 176 14.52 8.40 4.62
N VAL A 177 14.63 7.55 3.60
CA VAL A 177 15.87 7.36 2.84
C VAL A 177 15.82 8.29 1.63
N PRO A 178 16.69 9.31 1.52
CA PRO A 178 16.68 10.21 0.38
C PRO A 178 16.88 9.48 -0.95
N GLY A 179 16.38 10.06 -2.04
CA GLY A 179 16.62 9.57 -3.40
C GLY A 179 15.40 8.94 -4.08
N PRO A 180 15.61 8.36 -5.28
CA PRO A 180 14.52 7.94 -6.15
C PRO A 180 13.82 6.68 -5.64
N TYR A 181 12.52 6.59 -5.86
CA TYR A 181 11.72 5.41 -5.55
C TYR A 181 10.77 5.04 -6.69
N GLU A 182 10.44 3.76 -6.82
CA GLU A 182 9.47 3.23 -7.77
C GLU A 182 8.73 2.00 -7.24
N LEU A 183 7.40 2.06 -7.27
CA LEU A 183 6.52 0.92 -7.08
C LEU A 183 5.50 0.87 -8.22
N CYS A 184 5.53 -0.21 -8.99
CA CYS A 184 4.50 -0.50 -9.98
C CYS A 184 3.36 -1.28 -9.30
N ILE A 185 2.12 -0.86 -9.50
CA ILE A 185 0.92 -1.46 -8.90
C ILE A 185 -0.08 -1.77 -10.00
N ASN A 186 -0.42 -3.05 -10.18
CA ASN A 186 -1.45 -3.44 -11.14
C ASN A 186 -2.86 -3.39 -10.50
N LYS A 187 -3.03 -4.00 -9.32
CA LYS A 187 -4.33 -4.04 -8.62
C LYS A 187 -4.18 -4.30 -7.12
N ILE A 188 -5.19 -3.88 -6.37
CA ILE A 188 -5.39 -4.15 -4.94
C ILE A 188 -6.80 -4.71 -4.77
N TRP A 189 -6.95 -5.82 -4.08
CA TRP A 189 -8.24 -6.49 -3.86
C TRP A 189 -8.29 -7.23 -2.53
N ALA A 190 -9.50 -7.51 -2.03
CA ALA A 190 -9.69 -8.37 -0.89
C ALA A 190 -10.05 -9.79 -1.35
N THR A 191 -9.51 -10.82 -0.68
CA THR A 191 -9.73 -12.22 -1.05
C THR A 191 -9.66 -13.16 0.15
N ASN A 192 -10.21 -14.36 -0.02
CA ASN A 192 -10.08 -15.49 0.92
C ASN A 192 -9.18 -16.60 0.39
N GLU A 193 -8.99 -16.66 -0.93
CA GLU A 193 -8.25 -17.71 -1.62
C GLU A 193 -7.34 -17.06 -2.68
N LEU A 194 -6.25 -17.76 -2.96
CA LEU A 194 -5.35 -17.49 -4.07
C LEU A 194 -5.70 -18.41 -5.23
N SER A 195 -5.42 -18.01 -6.47
CA SER A 195 -5.33 -19.02 -7.54
C SER A 195 -4.22 -20.04 -7.23
N GLU A 196 -4.23 -21.21 -7.86
CA GLU A 196 -3.14 -22.19 -7.71
C GLU A 196 -1.78 -21.54 -8.01
N SER A 197 -1.69 -20.74 -9.07
CA SER A 197 -0.46 -20.01 -9.45
C SER A 197 -0.01 -18.99 -8.40
N GLU A 198 -0.94 -18.25 -7.79
CA GLU A 198 -0.61 -17.29 -6.72
C GLU A 198 -0.23 -18.00 -5.42
N SER A 199 -0.84 -19.16 -5.13
CA SER A 199 -0.52 -20.00 -3.98
C SER A 199 0.88 -20.61 -4.10
N GLU A 200 1.26 -21.07 -5.29
CA GLU A 200 2.60 -21.59 -5.59
C GLU A 200 3.68 -20.50 -5.54
N GLU A 201 3.36 -19.26 -5.92
CA GLU A 201 4.26 -18.11 -5.74
C GLU A 201 4.49 -17.83 -4.25
N ASP A 202 3.45 -17.84 -3.42
CA ASP A 202 3.54 -17.56 -1.99
C ASP A 202 4.23 -18.69 -1.20
N ALA A 203 3.89 -19.95 -1.47
CA ALA A 203 4.47 -21.12 -0.79
C ALA A 203 5.98 -21.27 -1.03
N ARG A 204 6.44 -21.13 -2.29
CA ARG A 204 7.88 -21.15 -2.61
C ARG A 204 8.63 -20.00 -1.91
N ALA A 205 7.97 -18.87 -1.70
CA ALA A 205 8.59 -17.70 -1.10
C ALA A 205 8.66 -17.78 0.45
N ASP A 206 7.67 -18.42 1.09
CA ASP A 206 7.70 -18.73 2.53
C ASP A 206 8.80 -19.73 2.90
N GLU A 207 9.18 -20.63 1.99
CA GLU A 207 10.33 -21.54 2.17
C GLU A 207 11.66 -20.77 2.11
N ILE A 208 11.80 -19.82 1.17
CA ILE A 208 13.01 -18.99 1.02
C ILE A 208 13.21 -18.05 2.22
N THR A 209 12.13 -17.45 2.74
CA THR A 209 12.22 -16.57 3.93
C THR A 209 12.48 -17.31 5.24
N LYS A 210 12.21 -18.62 5.30
CA LYS A 210 12.58 -19.50 6.43
C LYS A 210 13.97 -20.11 6.31
N ALA A 211 14.60 -20.04 5.13
CA ALA A 211 15.98 -20.46 4.97
C ALA A 211 16.90 -19.53 5.78
N PRO A 212 17.89 -20.06 6.53
CA PRO A 212 18.84 -19.22 7.25
C PRO A 212 19.57 -18.32 6.25
N SER A 213 19.60 -17.02 6.50
CA SER A 213 20.49 -16.12 5.78
C SER A 213 21.92 -16.53 6.11
N GLU A 214 22.62 -17.16 5.17
CA GLU A 214 24.07 -17.36 5.30
C GLU A 214 24.72 -15.97 5.29
N GLU A 215 25.10 -15.48 6.47
CA GLU A 215 25.96 -14.32 6.59
C GLU A 215 27.30 -14.64 5.92
N PRO A 216 27.82 -13.77 5.02
CA PRO A 216 29.14 -13.97 4.47
C PRO A 216 30.15 -13.91 5.61
N LYS A 217 30.87 -15.03 5.82
CA LYS A 217 32.01 -15.09 6.74
C LYS A 217 33.04 -14.07 6.27
N ALA A 218 33.25 -13.04 7.08
CA ALA A 218 34.33 -12.09 6.88
C ALA A 218 35.68 -12.84 6.92
N LEU A 219 36.49 -12.62 5.88
CA LEU A 219 37.90 -13.00 5.80
C LEU A 219 38.76 -11.98 6.55
#